data_AF-A0A7N2LB09-F1
#
_entry.id   AF-A0A7N2LB09-F1
#
_cell.length_a   1.000
_cell.length_b   1.000
_cell.length_c   1.000
_cell.angle_alpha   90.00
_cell.angle_beta   90.00
_cell.angle_gamma   90.00
#
_symmetry.space_group_name_H-M   'P 1'
#
loop_
_entity.id
_entity.type
_entity.pdbx_description
1 polymer ?
#
loop_
_entity_poly.entity_id
_entity_poly.type
_entity_poly.pdbx_seq_one_letter_code
_entity_poly.pdbx_strand_id
1 'polypeptide(L)'
;MGKQPVRMKAVVYALSPFQQKVMPGLWKDIPGKIHHKISENWHSAVLLLAPLVGTYSWLVLLLAFGVDGGTGTVDEGLRYVQHYQEKEKLAHRY
;
A
#
# COMPACT_ATOMS: atom_id res chain seq x y z
N MET A 1 -19.95 35.73 4.79
CA MET A 1 -19.51 35.81 3.38
C MET A 1 -20.33 36.91 2.68
N GLY A 2 -19.95 38.17 2.85
CA GLY A 2 -20.77 39.36 2.47
C GLY A 2 -20.10 40.24 1.41
N LYS A 3 -19.46 39.64 0.39
CA LYS A 3 -18.89 40.40 -0.72
C LYS A 3 -20.01 40.78 -1.69
N GLN A 4 -19.93 41.99 -2.24
CA GLN A 4 -20.93 42.51 -3.17
C GLN A 4 -20.97 41.62 -4.43
N PRO A 5 -22.13 41.05 -4.80
CA PRO A 5 -22.22 40.18 -5.96
C PRO A 5 -22.02 40.98 -7.24
N VAL A 6 -21.09 40.53 -8.08
CA VAL A 6 -20.84 41.13 -9.40
C VAL A 6 -21.96 40.69 -10.35
N ARG A 7 -22.76 41.64 -10.84
CA ARG A 7 -23.87 41.35 -11.76
C ARG A 7 -23.32 41.06 -13.16
N MET A 8 -23.50 39.83 -13.63
CA MET A 8 -23.15 39.45 -15.01
C MET A 8 -24.37 39.63 -15.92
N LYS A 9 -24.16 40.17 -17.13
CA LYS A 9 -25.20 40.23 -18.16
C LYS A 9 -25.27 38.87 -18.86
N ALA A 10 -26.10 37.97 -18.35
CA ALA A 10 -26.34 36.65 -18.93
C ALA A 10 -27.84 36.33 -18.95
N VAL A 11 -28.29 35.65 -20.01
CA VAL A 11 -29.64 35.10 -20.11
C VAL A 11 -29.55 33.63 -19.74
N VAL A 12 -30.28 33.22 -18.70
CA VAL A 12 -30.25 31.83 -18.20
C VAL A 12 -31.59 31.19 -18.51
N TYR A 13 -31.57 30.15 -19.34
CA TYR A 13 -32.73 29.31 -19.58
C TYR A 13 -32.70 28.12 -18.62
N ALA A 14 -33.79 27.88 -17.91
CA ALA A 14 -33.92 26.76 -16.99
C ALA A 14 -35.26 26.05 -17.23
N LEU A 15 -35.25 24.74 -17.14
CA LEU A 15 -36.45 23.91 -17.20
C LEU A 15 -36.93 23.58 -15.79
N SER A 16 -38.25 23.42 -15.59
CA SER A 16 -38.80 23.02 -14.30
C SER A 16 -38.19 21.70 -13.82
N PRO A 17 -37.79 21.57 -12.53
CA PRO A 17 -37.19 20.34 -12.00
C PRO A 17 -38.12 19.13 -12.09
N PHE A 18 -39.44 19.35 -12.19
CA PHE A 18 -40.45 18.29 -12.37
C PHE A 18 -40.58 17.80 -13.82
N GLN A 19 -40.01 18.53 -14.78
CA GLN A 19 -39.95 18.14 -16.19
C GLN A 19 -38.59 17.57 -16.59
N GLN A 20 -37.60 17.65 -15.71
CA GLN A 20 -36.28 17.07 -15.93
C GLN A 20 -36.23 15.64 -15.39
N LYS A 21 -35.49 14.77 -16.08
CA LYS A 21 -35.17 13.45 -15.52
C LYS A 21 -34.35 13.67 -14.25
N VAL A 22 -34.78 13.08 -13.13
CA VAL A 22 -34.17 13.34 -11.81
C VAL A 22 -32.71 12.83 -11.74
N MET A 23 -32.37 11.77 -12.49
CA MET A 23 -31.01 11.18 -12.45
C MET A 23 -30.48 10.63 -13.81
N PRO A 24 -30.44 11.42 -14.90
CA PRO A 24 -29.81 10.98 -16.15
C PRO A 24 -28.29 10.95 -16.00
N GLY A 25 -27.71 11.95 -15.32
CA GLY A 25 -26.26 12.15 -15.28
C GLY A 25 -25.47 11.09 -14.52
N LEU A 26 -26.09 10.33 -13.61
CA LEU A 26 -25.36 9.33 -12.82
C LEU A 26 -25.04 8.07 -13.63
N TRP A 27 -25.99 7.60 -14.44
CA TRP A 27 -25.91 6.31 -15.14
C TRP A 27 -25.60 6.40 -16.63
N LYS A 28 -25.85 7.56 -17.25
CA LYS A 28 -25.76 7.71 -18.71
C LYS A 28 -24.33 7.58 -19.27
N ASP A 29 -23.33 8.02 -18.51
CA ASP A 29 -21.95 8.18 -19.01
C ASP A 29 -20.89 7.57 -18.07
N ILE A 30 -21.19 6.39 -17.51
CA ILE A 30 -20.26 5.69 -16.61
C ILE A 30 -18.90 5.40 -17.28
N PRO A 31 -18.83 4.84 -18.51
CA PRO A 31 -17.55 4.52 -19.14
C PRO A 31 -16.68 5.77 -19.35
N GLY A 32 -17.30 6.86 -19.84
CA GLY A 32 -16.60 8.13 -20.05
C GLY A 32 -16.10 8.75 -18.75
N LYS A 33 -16.91 8.72 -17.67
CA LYS A 33 -16.52 9.21 -16.34
C LYS A 33 -15.39 8.40 -15.72
N ILE A 34 -15.38 7.08 -15.93
CA ILE A 34 -14.29 6.20 -15.46
C ILE A 34 -13.01 6.54 -16.20
N HIS A 35 -13.05 6.63 -17.53
CA HIS A 35 -11.88 6.98 -18.33
C HIS A 35 -11.27 8.30 -17.86
N HIS A 36 -12.10 9.34 -17.72
CA HIS A 36 -11.66 10.66 -17.26
C HIS A 36 -11.00 10.62 -15.88
N LYS A 37 -11.63 9.96 -14.90
CA LYS A 37 -11.07 9.83 -13.54
C LYS A 37 -9.75 9.06 -13.52
N ILE A 38 -9.65 7.97 -14.26
CA ILE A 38 -8.41 7.20 -14.33
C ILE A 38 -7.32 8.05 -15.02
N SER A 39 -7.62 8.66 -16.18
CA SER A 39 -6.62 9.44 -16.92
C SER A 39 -6.11 10.66 -16.14
N GLU A 40 -6.95 11.29 -15.33
CA GLU A 40 -6.55 12.46 -14.54
C GLU A 40 -5.81 12.09 -13.26
N ASN A 41 -6.16 10.98 -12.62
CA ASN A 41 -5.68 10.65 -11.29
C ASN A 41 -4.67 9.50 -11.23
N TRP A 42 -4.34 8.83 -12.34
CA TRP A 42 -3.46 7.65 -12.30
C TRP A 42 -2.08 7.93 -11.73
N HIS A 43 -1.47 9.08 -12.04
CA HIS A 43 -0.17 9.46 -11.49
C HIS A 43 -0.25 9.62 -9.96
N SER A 44 -1.27 10.31 -9.47
CA SER A 44 -1.51 10.47 -8.02
C SER A 44 -1.77 9.14 -7.34
N ALA A 45 -2.47 8.22 -8.01
CA ALA A 45 -2.71 6.87 -7.50
C ALA A 45 -1.41 6.06 -7.40
N VAL A 46 -0.52 6.14 -8.40
CA VAL A 46 0.79 5.48 -8.36
C VAL A 46 1.65 6.07 -7.24
N LEU A 47 1.71 7.40 -7.09
CA LEU A 47 2.50 8.04 -6.05
C LEU A 47 2.02 7.68 -4.63
N LEU A 48 0.72 7.45 -4.46
CA LEU A 48 0.15 7.02 -3.19
C LEU A 48 0.41 5.53 -2.93
N LEU A 49 0.15 4.66 -3.92
CA LEU A 49 0.20 3.21 -3.75
C LEU A 49 1.62 2.62 -3.85
N ALA A 50 2.52 3.21 -4.63
CA ALA A 50 3.86 2.67 -4.85
C ALA A 50 4.67 2.52 -3.55
N PRO A 51 4.69 3.48 -2.61
CA PRO A 51 5.38 3.31 -1.32
C PRO A 51 4.73 2.25 -0.42
N LEU A 52 3.40 2.10 -0.44
CA LEU A 52 2.71 1.08 0.35
C LEU A 52 3.01 -0.33 -0.17
N VAL A 53 2.90 -0.54 -1.48
CA VAL A 53 3.21 -1.84 -2.09
C VAL A 53 4.69 -2.16 -1.90
N GLY A 54 5.59 -1.18 -2.08
CA GLY A 54 7.01 -1.34 -1.87
C GLY A 54 7.37 -1.77 -0.45
N THR A 55 6.82 -1.10 0.57
CA THR A 55 7.06 -1.46 1.98
C THR A 55 6.45 -2.82 2.34
N TYR A 56 5.24 -3.13 1.86
CA TYR A 56 4.61 -4.42 2.09
C TYR A 56 5.40 -5.57 1.45
N SER A 57 5.82 -5.41 0.19
CA SER A 57 6.65 -6.41 -0.51
C SER A 57 8.01 -6.60 0.16
N TRP A 58 8.67 -5.52 0.60
CA TRP A 58 9.92 -5.62 1.36
C TRP A 58 9.74 -6.35 2.68
N LEU A 59 8.69 -6.04 3.43
CA LEU A 59 8.42 -6.65 4.73
C LEU A 59 8.06 -8.13 4.60
N VAL A 60 7.25 -8.50 3.60
CA VAL A 60 6.95 -9.89 3.27
C VAL A 60 8.22 -10.64 2.87
N LEU A 61 9.09 -10.03 2.07
CA LEU A 61 10.36 -10.63 1.69
C LEU A 61 11.31 -10.76 2.89
N LEU A 62 11.33 -9.79 3.80
CA LEU A 62 12.09 -9.88 5.05
C LEU A 62 11.55 -10.99 5.97
N LEU A 63 10.23 -11.16 6.06
CA LEU A 63 9.63 -12.26 6.82
C LEU A 63 9.83 -13.62 6.15
N ALA A 64 9.82 -13.68 4.81
CA ALA A 64 10.01 -14.91 4.05
C ALA A 64 11.48 -15.36 3.98
N PHE A 65 12.44 -14.42 4.04
CA PHE A 65 13.88 -14.69 3.91
C PHE A 65 14.69 -14.31 5.16
N GLY A 66 14.07 -13.93 6.28
CA GLY A 66 14.75 -13.32 7.41
C GLY A 66 14.26 -13.73 8.79
N VAL A 67 14.34 -15.03 9.10
CA VAL A 67 14.89 -15.53 10.39
C VAL A 67 15.77 -16.76 10.12
N ASP A 68 16.82 -16.61 9.30
CA ASP A 68 17.98 -17.53 9.33
C ASP A 68 19.29 -16.78 9.68
N GLY A 69 19.19 -15.50 10.06
CA GLY A 69 20.32 -14.65 10.43
C GLY A 69 20.81 -14.77 11.88
N GLY A 70 20.60 -15.91 12.53
CA GLY A 70 20.97 -16.11 13.95
C GLY A 70 21.35 -17.53 14.35
N THR A 71 21.30 -18.51 13.45
CA THR A 71 21.63 -19.90 13.75
C THR A 71 23.08 -20.26 13.45
N GLY A 72 23.80 -19.46 12.65
CA GLY A 72 25.22 -19.73 12.37
C GLY A 72 26.14 -19.60 13.59
N THR A 73 25.88 -18.64 14.49
CA THR A 73 26.74 -18.42 15.67
C THR A 73 26.39 -19.34 16.85
N VAL A 74 25.14 -19.82 16.93
CA VAL A 74 24.68 -20.70 18.01
C VAL A 74 25.02 -22.16 17.72
N ASP A 75 24.96 -22.60 16.45
CA ASP A 75 25.37 -23.95 16.05
C ASP A 75 26.88 -24.19 16.20
N GLU A 76 27.71 -23.19 15.88
CA GLU A 76 29.16 -23.28 16.10
C GLU A 76 29.51 -23.33 17.60
N GLY A 77 28.83 -22.53 18.42
CA GLY A 77 28.99 -22.54 19.88
C GLY A 77 28.60 -23.89 20.51
N LEU A 78 27.48 -24.48 20.09
CA LEU A 78 27.03 -25.80 20.55
C LEU A 78 28.01 -26.90 20.14
N ARG A 79 28.53 -26.89 18.91
CA ARG A 79 29.58 -27.83 18.49
C ARG A 79 30.85 -27.71 19.31
N TYR A 80 31.28 -26.49 19.62
CA TYR A 80 32.48 -26.25 20.43
C TYR A 80 32.33 -26.80 21.85
N VAL A 81 31.19 -26.54 22.50
CA VAL A 81 30.88 -27.06 23.84
C VAL A 81 30.80 -28.59 23.85
N GLN A 82 30.15 -29.18 22.84
CA GLN A 82 30.07 -30.64 22.71
C GLN A 82 31.45 -31.29 22.61
N HIS A 83 32.33 -30.71 21.78
CA HIS A 83 33.68 -31.21 21.56
C HIS A 83 34.56 -31.12 22.82
N TYR A 84 34.42 -30.06 23.62
CA TYR A 84 35.12 -29.95 24.91
C TYR A 84 34.62 -30.97 25.94
N GLN A 85 33.31 -31.15 26.04
CA GLN A 85 32.69 -32.16 26.91
C GLN A 85 33.14 -33.59 26.58
N GLU A 86 33.29 -33.92 25.29
CA GLU A 86 33.79 -35.23 24.87
C GLU A 86 35.27 -35.43 25.22
N LYS A 87 36.10 -34.38 25.09
CA LYS A 87 37.51 -34.43 25.49
C LYS A 87 37.68 -34.63 26.99
N GLU A 88 36.90 -33.94 27.83
CA GLU A 88 36.94 -34.13 29.29
C GLU A 88 36.50 -35.54 29.69
N LYS A 89 35.42 -36.07 29.09
CA LYS A 89 34.95 -37.44 29.35
C LYS A 89 35.98 -38.51 28.97
N LEU A 90 36.79 -38.27 27.94
CA LEU A 90 37.88 -39.16 27.54
C LEU A 90 39.11 -39.04 28.45
N ALA A 91 39.40 -37.83 28.94
CA ALA A 91 40.53 -37.58 29.85
C ALA A 91 40.32 -38.19 31.24
N HIS A 92 39.09 -38.29 31.72
CA HIS A 92 38.74 -38.89 33.01
C HIS A 92 38.36 -40.38 32.94
N ARG A 93 38.64 -41.04 31.81
CA ARG A 93 38.25 -42.45 31.57
C ARG A 93 39.29 -43.48 32.04
N TYR A 94 40.45 -43.04 32.51
CA TYR A 94 41.51 -43.84 33.14
C TYR A 94 41.81 -43.27 34.52
#